data_AF-A0A1X7UQW7-F1
#
_entry.id   AF-A0A1X7UQW7-F1
#
_cell.length_a   1.000
_cell.length_b   1.000
_cell.length_c   1.000
_cell.angle_alpha   90.00
_cell.angle_beta   90.00
_cell.angle_gamma   90.00
#
_symmetry.space_group_name_H-M   'P 1'
#
loop_
_entity.id
_entity.type
_entity.pdbx_description
1 polymer ?
#
loop_
_entity_poly.entity_id
_entity_poly.type
_entity_poly.pdbx_seq_one_letter_code
_entity_poly.pdbx_strand_id
1 'polypeptide(L)'
;MYSYYSILLVLCMTSYSLSASSTLDGTCVNPTTLSFIENSLTNISDQLKGSSCSSDGATSEGLTGLLQLALVKELAKDYKDESCDKEERKLLKNINASIANKIDASTAATDARLNAIEPQLASLQSQVSSLSSDLNKLSRLLAKHVNVSLDDEEEAPSSPLLSSCDAILSKWPNSPSGYYNLADVNGHSRHVYCHMETLCGKGGGWRRIASLNMTDPNEKCPTQFRTYSENGVLACGRPVTNSGSCVGITFPSRDIKYSQVCGKVIGYQDQSTNGAAAHYANTDINSAYIDGISLTHGNPRKHIWSLISGYSGIAFSGCPCGSNNPKSVPSFVGSHYYCEAGCHNNWGSCNTLYPSDPLWDGKGCGSTETTCCQRTLIPWFYRSFGYSTTDNIEMRLCCDEGTNNEDVAIREYEIYVK
;
A
#
# COMPACT_ATOMS: atom_id res chain seq x y z
N MET A 1 14.82 11.39 2.80
CA MET A 1 14.92 12.65 3.57
C MET A 1 15.60 13.80 2.79
N TYR A 2 16.36 13.53 1.72
CA TYR A 2 17.00 14.58 0.89
C TYR A 2 16.06 15.24 -0.16
N SER A 3 15.04 14.53 -0.65
CA SER A 3 14.17 15.02 -1.74
C SER A 3 13.20 16.15 -1.34
N TYR A 4 12.75 16.18 -0.07
CA TYR A 4 11.86 17.23 0.44
C TYR A 4 12.58 18.57 0.70
N TYR A 5 13.87 18.53 1.06
CA TYR A 5 14.67 19.75 1.24
C TYR A 5 14.95 20.45 -0.10
N SER A 6 15.08 19.70 -1.20
CA SER A 6 15.28 20.27 -2.54
C SER A 6 14.05 21.00 -3.09
N ILE A 7 12.83 20.50 -2.85
CA ILE A 7 11.60 21.16 -3.30
C ILE A 7 11.33 22.45 -2.49
N LEU A 8 11.59 22.41 -1.17
CA LEU A 8 11.52 23.61 -0.33
C LEU A 8 12.57 24.66 -0.75
N LEU A 9 13.78 24.23 -1.13
CA LEU A 9 14.82 25.13 -1.64
C LEU A 9 14.41 25.81 -2.96
N VAL A 10 13.80 25.06 -3.88
CA VAL A 10 13.34 25.58 -5.19
C VAL A 10 12.20 26.58 -4.99
N LEU A 11 11.25 26.29 -4.11
CA LEU A 11 10.18 27.23 -3.76
C LEU A 11 10.77 28.50 -3.13
N CYS A 12 11.74 28.36 -2.21
CA CYS A 12 12.41 29.49 -1.57
C CYS A 12 13.15 30.39 -2.59
N MET A 13 13.81 29.79 -3.58
CA MET A 13 14.52 30.49 -4.67
C MET A 13 13.55 31.23 -5.61
N THR A 14 12.39 30.65 -5.94
CA THR A 14 11.34 31.31 -6.75
C THR A 14 10.66 32.47 -6.01
N SER A 15 10.45 32.34 -4.70
CA SER A 15 9.93 33.46 -3.88
C SER A 15 10.95 34.57 -3.66
N TYR A 16 12.25 34.24 -3.55
CA TYR A 16 13.30 35.25 -3.45
C TYR A 16 13.45 36.04 -4.76
N SER A 17 13.36 35.38 -5.92
CA SER A 17 13.44 36.03 -7.24
C SER A 17 12.19 36.87 -7.56
N LEU A 18 10.98 36.45 -7.17
CA LEU A 18 9.79 37.31 -7.29
C LEU A 18 9.82 38.54 -6.35
N SER A 19 10.40 38.41 -5.16
CA SER A 19 10.52 39.54 -4.20
C SER A 19 11.65 40.52 -4.54
N ALA A 20 12.66 40.08 -5.30
CA ALA A 20 13.79 40.91 -5.74
C ALA A 20 13.47 41.74 -7.01
N SER A 21 12.47 41.33 -7.79
CA SER A 21 12.09 42.01 -9.04
C SER A 21 11.46 43.40 -8.83
N SER A 22 10.95 43.71 -7.63
CA SER A 22 10.28 44.99 -7.34
C SER A 22 11.16 46.06 -6.68
N THR A 23 12.45 45.79 -6.38
CA THR A 23 13.30 46.75 -5.64
C THR A 23 14.77 46.88 -6.07
N LEU A 24 15.23 46.24 -7.16
CA LEU A 24 16.64 46.35 -7.56
C LEU A 24 16.89 47.46 -8.57
N ASP A 25 16.95 48.67 -8.06
CA ASP A 25 17.71 49.76 -8.67
C ASP A 25 19.22 49.48 -8.42
N GLY A 26 19.90 48.95 -9.44
CA GLY A 26 21.34 49.15 -9.64
C GLY A 26 22.36 48.64 -8.60
N THR A 27 22.13 47.54 -7.87
CA THR A 27 23.19 46.94 -7.03
C THR A 27 23.47 45.47 -7.32
N CYS A 28 24.73 45.17 -7.64
CA CYS A 28 25.25 43.86 -8.06
C CYS A 28 25.17 42.80 -6.94
N VAL A 29 25.03 41.53 -7.35
CA VAL A 29 24.80 40.41 -6.44
C VAL A 29 26.05 39.97 -5.67
N ASN A 30 25.80 39.58 -4.42
CA ASN A 30 26.78 39.25 -3.38
C ASN A 30 27.55 37.93 -3.69
N PRO A 31 28.89 37.90 -3.50
CA PRO A 31 29.75 36.70 -3.70
C PRO A 31 29.26 35.43 -2.98
N THR A 32 28.51 35.60 -1.88
CA THR A 32 27.94 34.51 -1.10
C THR A 32 26.91 33.70 -1.91
N THR A 33 26.12 34.37 -2.75
CA THR A 33 25.11 33.74 -3.62
C THR A 33 25.78 32.87 -4.70
N LEU A 34 26.93 33.31 -5.23
CA LEU A 34 27.69 32.58 -6.23
C LEU A 34 28.27 31.27 -5.64
N SER A 35 28.83 31.34 -4.43
CA SER A 35 29.37 30.17 -3.71
C SER A 35 28.28 29.13 -3.39
N PHE A 36 27.04 29.58 -3.16
CA PHE A 36 25.91 28.71 -2.89
C PHE A 36 25.47 27.94 -4.15
N ILE A 37 25.53 28.58 -5.31
CA ILE A 37 25.23 27.95 -6.61
C ILE A 37 26.32 26.90 -6.94
N GLU A 38 27.60 27.21 -6.75
CA GLU A 38 28.70 26.25 -6.98
C GLU A 38 28.62 25.02 -6.07
N ASN A 39 28.29 25.22 -4.79
CA ASN A 39 28.11 24.11 -3.84
C ASN A 39 26.89 23.24 -4.19
N SER A 40 25.80 23.86 -4.65
CA SER A 40 24.60 23.12 -5.09
C SER A 40 24.87 22.29 -6.35
N LEU A 41 25.65 22.84 -7.30
CA LEU A 41 26.06 22.13 -8.52
C LEU A 41 27.00 20.94 -8.24
N THR A 42 27.92 21.09 -7.30
CA THR A 42 28.81 20.01 -6.85
C THR A 42 28.01 18.86 -6.23
N ASN A 43 27.05 19.18 -5.35
CA ASN A 43 26.21 18.19 -4.68
C ASN A 43 25.33 17.40 -5.67
N ILE A 44 24.73 18.08 -6.65
CA ILE A 44 23.95 17.43 -7.72
C ILE A 44 24.86 16.54 -8.60
N SER A 45 26.10 16.97 -8.88
CA SER A 45 27.06 16.16 -9.63
C SER A 45 27.47 14.87 -8.91
N ASP A 46 27.49 14.87 -7.58
CA ASP A 46 27.84 13.69 -6.79
C ASP A 46 26.65 12.73 -6.64
N GLN A 47 25.42 13.24 -6.59
CA GLN A 47 24.19 12.43 -6.67
C GLN A 47 24.09 11.68 -8.00
N LEU A 48 24.49 12.31 -9.12
CA LEU A 48 24.51 11.67 -10.45
C LEU A 48 25.67 10.67 -10.64
N LYS A 49 26.79 10.82 -9.92
CA LYS A 49 27.86 9.81 -9.91
C LYS A 49 27.46 8.58 -9.09
N GLY A 50 26.74 8.76 -7.98
CA GLY A 50 26.26 7.68 -7.12
C GLY A 50 25.27 6.72 -7.81
N SER A 51 24.50 7.20 -8.78
CA SER A 51 23.55 6.38 -9.56
C SER A 51 24.19 5.59 -10.72
N SER A 52 25.48 5.77 -10.98
CA SER A 52 26.21 5.09 -12.06
C SER A 52 26.71 3.67 -11.70
N CYS A 53 26.57 3.24 -10.43
CA CYS A 53 27.06 1.95 -9.94
C CYS A 53 25.95 1.05 -9.38
N SER A 54 24.87 0.83 -10.13
CA SER A 54 23.93 -0.28 -9.86
C SER A 54 23.11 -0.61 -11.10
N SER A 55 22.96 -1.90 -11.37
CA SER A 55 22.33 -2.49 -12.56
C SER A 55 20.80 -2.60 -12.48
N ASP A 56 20.15 -1.91 -11.56
CA ASP A 56 18.69 -1.91 -11.43
C ASP A 56 18.06 -0.68 -12.08
N GLY A 57 16.85 -0.87 -12.59
CA GLY A 57 16.12 0.03 -13.49
C GLY A 57 16.16 1.51 -13.12
N ALA A 58 16.00 2.37 -14.13
CA ALA A 58 16.06 3.83 -14.01
C ALA A 58 15.31 4.33 -12.76
N THR A 59 16.05 4.71 -11.72
CA THR A 59 15.46 5.22 -10.48
C THR A 59 14.91 6.63 -10.73
N SER A 60 13.81 6.98 -10.04
CA SER A 60 13.19 8.31 -10.07
C SER A 60 14.17 9.44 -9.71
N GLU A 61 15.25 9.12 -9.02
CA GLU A 61 16.32 10.03 -8.61
C GLU A 61 17.13 10.57 -9.80
N GLY A 62 17.40 9.74 -10.82
CA GLY A 62 18.14 10.18 -12.02
C GLY A 62 17.33 11.15 -12.90
N LEU A 63 16.03 10.90 -13.03
CA LEU A 63 15.11 11.77 -13.76
C LEU A 63 14.90 13.12 -13.04
N THR A 64 14.83 13.07 -11.71
CA THR A 64 14.73 14.27 -10.86
C THR A 64 15.99 15.13 -10.96
N GLY A 65 17.18 14.52 -10.97
CA GLY A 65 18.45 15.22 -11.18
C GLY A 65 18.57 15.88 -12.56
N LEU A 66 18.07 15.24 -13.61
CA LEU A 66 18.02 15.81 -14.97
C LEU A 66 17.06 17.01 -15.06
N LEU A 67 15.87 16.91 -14.45
CA LEU A 67 14.92 18.03 -14.40
C LEU A 67 15.50 19.22 -13.61
N GLN A 68 16.15 18.97 -12.47
CA GLN A 68 16.80 20.01 -11.69
C GLN A 68 17.93 20.69 -12.47
N LEU A 69 18.73 19.92 -13.21
CA LEU A 69 19.82 20.45 -14.02
C LEU A 69 19.33 21.25 -15.23
N ALA A 70 18.25 20.82 -15.87
CA ALA A 70 17.57 21.56 -16.95
C ALA A 70 16.95 22.87 -16.44
N LEU A 71 16.36 22.87 -15.25
CA LEU A 71 15.82 24.07 -14.61
C LEU A 71 16.93 25.07 -14.28
N VAL A 72 18.05 24.60 -13.73
CA VAL A 72 19.23 25.44 -13.44
C VAL A 72 19.84 26.01 -14.73
N LYS A 73 19.80 25.26 -15.84
CA LYS A 73 20.24 25.74 -17.16
C LYS A 73 19.39 26.91 -17.67
N GLU A 74 18.07 26.83 -17.56
CA GLU A 74 17.18 27.93 -17.96
C GLU A 74 17.34 29.14 -17.03
N LEU A 75 17.43 28.93 -15.71
CA LEU A 75 17.70 30.03 -14.75
C LEU A 75 19.04 30.73 -15.02
N ALA A 76 20.09 29.98 -15.36
CA ALA A 76 21.40 30.54 -15.72
C ALA A 76 21.38 31.30 -17.05
N LYS A 77 20.45 30.96 -17.95
CA LYS A 77 20.26 31.63 -19.24
C LYS A 77 19.51 32.95 -19.07
N ASP A 78 18.47 33.00 -18.23
CA ASP A 78 17.74 34.22 -17.91
C ASP A 78 18.67 35.23 -17.19
N TYR A 79 19.48 34.77 -16.24
CA TYR A 79 20.43 35.60 -15.50
C TYR A 79 21.55 36.20 -16.37
N LYS A 80 21.91 35.51 -17.45
CA LYS A 80 22.93 35.96 -18.41
C LYS A 80 22.47 37.18 -19.21
N ASP A 81 21.17 37.31 -19.46
CA ASP A 81 20.60 38.40 -20.26
C ASP A 81 20.47 39.71 -19.44
N GLU A 82 20.57 39.63 -18.10
CA GLU A 82 20.50 40.79 -17.19
C GLU A 82 21.86 41.26 -16.62
N SER A 83 22.95 40.48 -16.71
CA SER A 83 24.27 40.84 -16.13
C SER A 83 25.09 41.82 -17.00
N CYS A 84 25.57 42.92 -16.39
CA CYS A 84 26.39 43.95 -17.04
C CYS A 84 27.92 43.67 -17.01
N ASP A 85 28.42 42.72 -16.23
CA ASP A 85 29.88 42.47 -16.12
C ASP A 85 30.41 41.44 -17.15
N LYS A 86 31.64 41.62 -17.62
CA LYS A 86 32.23 40.83 -18.73
C LYS A 86 32.86 39.52 -18.25
N GLU A 87 33.43 39.51 -17.04
CA GLU A 87 34.00 38.29 -16.44
C GLU A 87 32.91 37.37 -15.89
N GLU A 88 31.86 37.93 -15.26
CA GLU A 88 30.69 37.17 -14.81
C GLU A 88 29.99 36.47 -15.99
N ARG A 89 29.79 37.16 -17.12
CA ARG A 89 29.24 36.54 -18.35
C ARG A 89 30.13 35.45 -18.94
N LYS A 90 31.45 35.52 -18.76
CA LYS A 90 32.39 34.48 -19.21
C LYS A 90 32.31 33.25 -18.32
N LEU A 91 32.21 33.43 -17.01
CA LEU A 91 32.00 32.35 -16.05
C LEU A 91 30.67 31.63 -16.30
N LEU A 92 29.57 32.39 -16.47
CA LEU A 92 28.24 31.85 -16.77
C LEU A 92 28.22 31.06 -18.10
N LYS A 93 28.94 31.53 -19.13
CA LYS A 93 29.09 30.78 -20.39
C LYS A 93 29.80 29.44 -20.17
N ASN A 94 30.85 29.41 -19.36
CA ASN A 94 31.59 28.18 -19.08
C ASN A 94 30.75 27.20 -18.26
N ILE A 95 29.99 27.69 -17.28
CA ILE A 95 29.06 26.88 -16.47
C ILE A 95 27.96 26.30 -17.37
N ASN A 96 27.34 27.12 -18.22
CA ASN A 96 26.28 26.67 -19.12
C ASN A 96 26.78 25.60 -20.12
N ALA A 97 27.99 25.77 -20.66
CA ALA A 97 28.62 24.78 -21.53
C ALA A 97 28.94 23.47 -20.78
N SER A 98 29.43 23.56 -19.54
CA SER A 98 29.69 22.38 -18.70
C SER A 98 28.41 21.61 -18.37
N ILE A 99 27.33 22.32 -18.04
CA ILE A 99 26.01 21.74 -17.78
C ILE A 99 25.45 21.06 -19.03
N ALA A 100 25.53 21.73 -20.19
CA ALA A 100 25.06 21.15 -21.46
C ALA A 100 25.77 19.83 -21.77
N ASN A 101 27.10 19.79 -21.68
CA ASN A 101 27.88 18.58 -21.92
C ASN A 101 27.52 17.43 -20.95
N LYS A 102 27.22 17.74 -19.68
CA LYS A 102 26.80 16.73 -18.70
C LYS A 102 25.41 16.19 -18.99
N ILE A 103 24.47 17.04 -19.41
CA ILE A 103 23.13 16.61 -19.84
C ILE A 103 23.26 15.69 -21.05
N ASP A 104 24.01 16.09 -22.07
CA ASP A 104 24.15 15.30 -23.30
C ASP A 104 24.79 13.93 -23.03
N ALA A 105 25.80 13.87 -22.17
CA ALA A 105 26.42 12.60 -21.76
C ALA A 105 25.45 11.69 -21.00
N SER A 106 24.62 12.26 -20.12
CA SER A 106 23.63 11.50 -19.35
C SER A 106 22.46 11.02 -20.23
N THR A 107 22.03 11.83 -21.19
CA THR A 107 21.02 11.44 -22.19
C THR A 107 21.55 10.28 -23.04
N ALA A 108 22.77 10.39 -23.57
CA ALA A 108 23.40 9.32 -24.35
C ALA A 108 23.55 8.01 -23.56
N ALA A 109 23.90 8.09 -22.27
CA ALA A 109 23.97 6.92 -21.39
C ALA A 109 22.59 6.28 -21.17
N THR A 110 21.53 7.09 -21.09
CA THR A 110 20.15 6.62 -20.94
C THR A 110 19.67 5.95 -22.23
N ASP A 111 19.95 6.55 -23.38
CA ASP A 111 19.63 5.99 -24.70
C ASP A 111 20.35 4.66 -24.93
N ALA A 112 21.62 4.54 -24.52
CA ALA A 112 22.35 3.28 -24.60
C ALA A 112 21.71 2.17 -23.73
N ARG A 113 21.19 2.53 -22.54
CA ARG A 113 20.45 1.59 -21.68
C ARG A 113 19.12 1.18 -22.30
N LEU A 114 18.37 2.13 -22.88
CA LEU A 114 17.11 1.84 -23.57
C LEU A 114 17.33 0.88 -24.75
N ASN A 115 18.35 1.16 -25.58
CA ASN A 115 18.71 0.33 -26.73
C ASN A 115 19.19 -1.08 -26.32
N ALA A 116 19.71 -1.25 -25.10
CA ALA A 116 20.09 -2.57 -24.58
C ALA A 116 18.89 -3.38 -24.05
N ILE A 117 17.83 -2.71 -23.59
CA ILE A 117 16.61 -3.36 -23.07
C ILE A 117 15.69 -3.84 -24.19
N GLU A 118 15.61 -3.08 -25.30
CA GLU A 118 14.75 -3.40 -26.44
C GLU A 118 14.94 -4.84 -26.99
N PRO A 119 16.17 -5.35 -27.24
CA PRO A 119 16.36 -6.73 -27.70
C PRO A 119 16.02 -7.78 -26.64
N GLN A 120 16.18 -7.45 -25.35
CA GLN A 120 15.80 -8.35 -24.26
C GLN A 120 14.28 -8.53 -24.20
N LEU A 121 13.52 -7.44 -24.39
CA LEU A 121 12.06 -7.48 -24.44
C LEU A 121 11.56 -8.32 -25.62
N ALA A 122 12.19 -8.17 -26.80
CA ALA A 122 11.88 -8.98 -27.97
C ALA A 122 12.17 -10.48 -27.74
N SER A 123 13.27 -10.80 -27.04
CA SER A 123 13.60 -12.19 -26.66
C SER A 123 12.55 -12.78 -25.73
N LEU A 124 12.11 -12.03 -24.72
CA LEU A 124 11.05 -12.43 -23.80
C LEU A 124 9.71 -12.68 -24.53
N GLN A 125 9.33 -11.79 -25.46
CA GLN A 125 8.12 -11.99 -26.27
C GLN A 125 8.18 -13.28 -27.11
N SER A 126 9.35 -13.60 -27.67
CA SER A 126 9.57 -14.84 -28.40
C SER A 126 9.43 -16.08 -27.51
N GLN A 127 10.03 -16.05 -26.30
CA GLN A 127 9.90 -17.13 -25.33
C GLN A 127 8.44 -17.35 -24.89
N VAL A 128 7.70 -16.28 -24.60
CA VAL A 128 6.27 -16.35 -24.26
C VAL A 128 5.45 -16.96 -25.39
N SER A 129 5.75 -16.59 -26.63
CA SER A 129 5.07 -17.15 -27.81
C SER A 129 5.37 -18.64 -28.00
N SER A 130 6.62 -19.06 -27.77
CA SER A 130 7.02 -20.47 -27.80
C SER A 130 6.29 -21.27 -26.72
N LEU A 131 6.25 -20.74 -25.50
CA LEU A 131 5.57 -21.39 -24.37
C LEU A 131 4.07 -21.53 -24.64
N SER A 132 3.43 -20.50 -25.20
CA SER A 132 2.02 -20.56 -25.62
C SER A 132 1.79 -21.65 -26.68
N SER A 133 2.70 -21.79 -27.65
CA SER A 133 2.64 -22.85 -28.66
C SER A 133 2.75 -24.25 -28.04
N ASP A 134 3.67 -24.43 -27.10
CA ASP A 134 3.86 -25.72 -26.42
C ASP A 134 2.68 -26.06 -25.50
N LEU A 135 2.09 -25.07 -24.83
CA LEU A 135 0.85 -25.23 -24.06
C LEU A 135 -0.31 -25.68 -24.95
N ASN A 136 -0.43 -25.12 -26.15
CA ASN A 136 -1.43 -25.52 -27.14
C ASN A 136 -1.20 -26.95 -27.66
N LYS A 137 0.05 -27.38 -27.84
CA LYS A 137 0.37 -28.78 -28.21
C LYS A 137 0.00 -29.74 -27.08
N LEU A 138 0.36 -29.41 -25.83
CA LEU A 138 -0.01 -30.21 -24.65
C LEU A 138 -1.53 -30.32 -24.49
N SER A 139 -2.25 -29.21 -24.69
CA SER A 139 -3.72 -29.19 -24.68
C SER A 139 -4.32 -30.14 -25.72
N ARG A 140 -3.79 -30.14 -26.96
CA ARG A 140 -4.22 -31.08 -28.01
C ARG A 140 -3.84 -32.54 -27.70
N LEU A 141 -2.68 -32.77 -27.10
CA LEU A 141 -2.26 -34.12 -26.68
C LEU A 141 -3.14 -34.66 -25.56
N LEU A 142 -3.52 -33.82 -24.61
CA LEU A 142 -4.51 -34.16 -23.57
C LEU A 142 -5.86 -34.47 -24.19
N ALA A 143 -6.36 -33.62 -25.09
CA ALA A 143 -7.63 -33.86 -25.79
C ALA A 143 -7.61 -35.19 -26.56
N LYS A 144 -6.48 -35.53 -27.21
CA LYS A 144 -6.30 -36.81 -27.90
C LYS A 144 -6.22 -38.00 -26.94
N HIS A 145 -5.54 -37.89 -25.80
CA HIS A 145 -5.48 -38.97 -24.80
C HIS A 145 -6.85 -39.23 -24.15
N VAL A 146 -7.62 -38.18 -23.87
CA VAL A 146 -8.99 -38.29 -23.36
C VAL A 146 -9.91 -38.95 -24.39
N ASN A 147 -9.69 -38.71 -25.69
CA ASN A 147 -10.50 -39.28 -26.77
C ASN A 147 -10.04 -40.68 -27.27
N VAL A 148 -8.97 -41.26 -26.72
CA VAL A 148 -8.42 -42.59 -27.11
C VAL A 148 -8.73 -43.68 -26.06
N SER A 149 -9.51 -43.38 -25.02
CA SER A 149 -9.89 -44.37 -23.99
C SER A 149 -11.37 -44.75 -23.99
N LEU A 150 -12.09 -44.58 -25.11
CA LEU A 150 -13.54 -44.85 -25.17
C LEU A 150 -13.90 -45.70 -26.38
N ASP A 151 -13.46 -46.95 -26.37
CA ASP A 151 -14.21 -48.07 -26.97
C ASP A 151 -14.61 -48.98 -25.81
N ASP A 152 -15.49 -48.49 -24.95
CA ASP A 152 -16.48 -49.25 -24.16
C ASP A 152 -17.37 -48.24 -23.42
N GLU A 153 -18.67 -48.47 -23.49
CA GLU A 153 -19.76 -47.61 -23.04
C GLU A 153 -19.68 -47.24 -21.55
N GLU A 154 -19.55 -45.94 -21.25
CA GLU A 154 -20.50 -45.20 -20.39
C GLU A 154 -20.16 -43.72 -20.52
N GLU A 155 -21.18 -42.89 -20.70
CA GLU A 155 -21.08 -41.43 -20.69
C GLU A 155 -20.43 -41.01 -19.36
N ALA A 156 -19.12 -40.74 -19.36
CA ALA A 156 -18.36 -40.48 -18.15
C ALA A 156 -19.04 -39.33 -17.39
N PRO A 157 -19.56 -39.55 -16.18
CA PRO A 157 -20.21 -38.50 -15.44
C PRO A 157 -19.16 -37.43 -15.18
N SER A 158 -19.43 -36.21 -15.65
CA SER A 158 -18.62 -35.02 -15.37
C SER A 158 -18.17 -35.09 -13.91
N SER A 159 -16.87 -35.22 -13.67
CA SER A 159 -16.36 -35.40 -12.30
C SER A 159 -16.99 -34.34 -11.39
N PRO A 160 -17.67 -34.71 -10.28
CA PRO A 160 -18.41 -33.76 -9.49
C PRO A 160 -17.46 -32.65 -9.02
N LEU A 161 -17.83 -31.41 -9.32
CA LEU A 161 -17.13 -30.20 -8.88
C LEU A 161 -16.96 -30.29 -7.35
N LEU A 162 -15.74 -30.06 -6.87
CA LEU A 162 -15.46 -30.08 -5.44
C LEU A 162 -16.07 -28.85 -4.76
N SER A 163 -16.48 -28.99 -3.50
CA SER A 163 -17.23 -27.96 -2.77
C SER A 163 -16.36 -26.94 -2.03
N SER A 164 -15.06 -27.18 -1.89
CA SER A 164 -14.15 -26.28 -1.17
C SER A 164 -12.71 -26.32 -1.72
N CYS A 165 -11.96 -25.25 -1.46
CA CYS A 165 -10.53 -25.18 -1.75
C CYS A 165 -9.75 -26.26 -0.98
N ASP A 166 -10.15 -26.57 0.25
CA ASP A 166 -9.56 -27.64 1.06
C ASP A 166 -9.82 -29.03 0.47
N ALA A 167 -11.01 -29.26 -0.11
CA ALA A 167 -11.32 -30.49 -0.82
C ALA A 167 -10.47 -30.65 -2.08
N ILE A 168 -10.25 -29.56 -2.83
CA ILE A 168 -9.33 -29.55 -3.98
C ILE A 168 -7.92 -29.94 -3.52
N LEU A 169 -7.39 -29.26 -2.52
CA LEU A 169 -6.03 -29.51 -2.04
C LEU A 169 -5.87 -30.92 -1.46
N SER A 170 -6.92 -31.45 -0.82
CA SER A 170 -6.92 -32.83 -0.31
C SER A 170 -6.87 -33.87 -1.43
N LYS A 171 -7.57 -33.63 -2.54
CA LYS A 171 -7.58 -34.52 -3.70
C LYS A 171 -6.31 -34.37 -4.56
N TRP A 172 -5.81 -33.14 -4.67
CA TRP A 172 -4.67 -32.79 -5.49
C TRP A 172 -3.69 -31.93 -4.67
N PRO A 173 -2.79 -32.55 -3.90
CA PRO A 173 -1.88 -31.84 -2.99
C PRO A 173 -0.93 -30.85 -3.65
N ASN A 174 -0.71 -30.98 -4.96
CA ASN A 174 0.16 -30.09 -5.75
C ASN A 174 -0.61 -28.97 -6.46
N SER A 175 -1.90 -28.78 -6.17
CA SER A 175 -2.71 -27.71 -6.74
C SER A 175 -2.13 -26.33 -6.38
N PRO A 176 -1.86 -25.44 -7.35
CA PRO A 176 -1.32 -24.11 -7.07
C PRO A 176 -2.39 -23.14 -6.55
N SER A 177 -1.99 -22.06 -5.88
CA SER A 177 -2.89 -20.95 -5.58
C SER A 177 -3.44 -20.33 -6.87
N GLY A 178 -4.73 -19.99 -6.91
CA GLY A 178 -5.37 -19.50 -8.13
C GLY A 178 -6.88 -19.52 -8.10
N TYR A 179 -7.51 -19.23 -9.24
CA TYR A 179 -8.96 -19.29 -9.37
C TYR A 179 -9.44 -20.70 -9.74
N TYR A 180 -10.45 -21.17 -9.02
CA TYR A 180 -11.07 -22.49 -9.20
C TYR A 180 -12.58 -22.36 -9.32
N ASN A 181 -13.17 -23.36 -9.95
CA ASN A 181 -14.62 -23.55 -9.99
C ASN A 181 -15.02 -24.54 -8.89
N LEU A 182 -15.85 -24.10 -7.96
CA LEU A 182 -16.40 -24.93 -6.88
C LEU A 182 -17.89 -25.18 -7.08
N ALA A 183 -18.38 -26.35 -6.67
CA ALA A 183 -19.82 -26.58 -6.55
C ALA A 183 -20.36 -25.86 -5.31
N ASP A 184 -21.50 -25.20 -5.44
CA ASP A 184 -22.30 -24.78 -4.31
C ASP A 184 -23.25 -25.88 -3.82
N VAL A 185 -24.03 -25.57 -2.79
CA VAL A 185 -24.98 -26.52 -2.17
C VAL A 185 -26.05 -27.05 -3.14
N ASN A 186 -26.30 -26.33 -4.24
CA ASN A 186 -27.25 -26.71 -5.29
C ASN A 186 -26.54 -27.31 -6.52
N GLY A 187 -25.22 -27.50 -6.46
CA GLY A 187 -24.41 -28.01 -7.57
C GLY A 187 -24.03 -26.95 -8.61
N HIS A 188 -24.34 -25.68 -8.39
CA HIS A 188 -23.92 -24.63 -9.33
C HIS A 188 -22.45 -24.27 -9.17
N SER A 189 -21.79 -23.99 -10.29
CA SER A 189 -20.38 -23.59 -10.32
C SER A 189 -20.18 -22.16 -9.79
N ARG A 190 -19.20 -21.97 -8.91
CA ARG A 190 -18.76 -20.68 -8.37
C ARG A 190 -17.28 -20.49 -8.65
N HIS A 191 -16.95 -19.37 -9.28
CA HIS A 191 -15.56 -18.98 -9.53
C HIS A 191 -14.99 -18.25 -8.29
N VAL A 192 -13.95 -18.82 -7.69
CA VAL A 192 -13.39 -18.34 -6.42
C VAL A 192 -11.88 -18.43 -6.43
N TYR A 193 -11.21 -17.58 -5.66
CA TYR A 193 -9.78 -17.71 -5.43
C TYR A 193 -9.50 -18.65 -4.27
N CYS A 194 -8.66 -19.66 -4.51
CA CYS A 194 -8.14 -20.58 -3.52
C CYS A 194 -6.65 -20.31 -3.28
N HIS A 195 -6.28 -20.10 -2.02
CA HIS A 195 -4.89 -20.05 -1.59
C HIS A 195 -4.48 -21.44 -1.11
N MET A 196 -3.59 -22.09 -1.87
CA MET A 196 -3.20 -23.49 -1.69
C MET A 196 -1.88 -23.66 -0.94
N GLU A 197 -1.08 -22.60 -0.80
CA GLU A 197 0.11 -22.63 0.06
C GLU A 197 -0.24 -22.36 1.53
N THR A 198 0.78 -22.34 2.39
CA THR A 198 0.63 -21.97 3.80
C THR A 198 0.14 -20.52 3.91
N LEU A 199 -0.87 -20.29 4.75
CA LEU A 199 -1.43 -18.98 5.06
C LEU A 199 -1.74 -18.90 6.56
N CYS A 200 -1.41 -17.79 7.22
CA CYS A 200 -1.56 -17.62 8.67
C CYS A 200 -0.88 -18.73 9.52
N GLY A 201 0.23 -19.29 9.03
CA GLY A 201 0.92 -20.42 9.67
C GLY A 201 0.12 -21.73 9.67
N LYS A 202 -0.90 -21.84 8.82
CA LYS A 202 -1.71 -23.05 8.60
C LYS A 202 -1.57 -23.50 7.15
N GLY A 203 -1.74 -24.79 6.90
CA GLY A 203 -1.73 -25.34 5.53
C GLY A 203 -2.79 -24.69 4.63
N GLY A 204 -2.66 -24.89 3.31
CA GLY A 204 -3.51 -24.26 2.30
C GLY A 204 -4.96 -24.75 2.26
N GLY A 205 -5.63 -24.46 1.15
CA GLY A 205 -7.06 -24.78 0.97
C GLY A 205 -7.98 -23.68 1.48
N TRP A 206 -7.48 -22.45 1.53
CA TRP A 206 -8.22 -21.27 1.98
C TRP A 206 -9.00 -20.66 0.83
N ARG A 207 -10.27 -20.34 1.06
CA ARG A 207 -11.07 -19.57 0.09
C ARG A 207 -11.04 -18.09 0.43
N ARG A 208 -10.68 -17.24 -0.53
CA ARG A 208 -10.81 -15.79 -0.38
C ARG A 208 -12.29 -15.40 -0.45
N ILE A 209 -12.74 -14.60 0.52
CA ILE A 209 -14.11 -14.06 0.56
C ILE A 209 -14.15 -12.54 0.39
N ALA A 210 -13.03 -11.86 0.61
CA ALA A 210 -12.92 -10.42 0.45
C ALA A 210 -11.49 -10.03 0.09
N SER A 211 -11.35 -9.04 -0.79
CA SER A 211 -10.09 -8.36 -1.08
C SER A 211 -10.36 -6.91 -1.46
N LEU A 212 -9.43 -6.03 -1.10
CA LEU A 212 -9.33 -4.66 -1.57
C LEU A 212 -7.85 -4.30 -1.63
N ASN A 213 -7.42 -3.63 -2.70
CA ASN A 213 -6.09 -3.08 -2.80
C ASN A 213 -6.10 -1.67 -3.40
N MET A 214 -6.13 -0.65 -2.56
CA MET A 214 -6.15 0.75 -3.00
C MET A 214 -4.80 1.24 -3.54
N THR A 215 -3.76 0.40 -3.58
CA THR A 215 -2.54 0.74 -4.35
C THR A 215 -2.76 0.61 -5.86
N ASP A 216 -3.78 -0.15 -6.28
CA ASP A 216 -4.23 -0.16 -7.68
C ASP A 216 -5.09 1.10 -7.92
N PRO A 217 -4.68 2.01 -8.84
CA PRO A 217 -5.42 3.24 -9.10
C PRO A 217 -6.83 3.01 -9.68
N ASN A 218 -7.14 1.79 -10.14
CA ASN A 218 -8.46 1.44 -10.66
C ASN A 218 -9.38 0.82 -9.59
N GLU A 219 -8.82 0.43 -8.44
CA GLU A 219 -9.61 -0.11 -7.33
C GLU A 219 -10.49 1.00 -6.74
N LYS A 220 -11.73 0.64 -6.39
CA LYS A 220 -12.71 1.59 -5.84
C LYS A 220 -13.14 1.16 -4.46
N CYS A 221 -13.35 2.13 -3.59
CA CYS A 221 -13.92 1.86 -2.29
C CYS A 221 -15.31 1.21 -2.42
N PRO A 222 -15.63 0.21 -1.57
CA PRO A 222 -16.99 -0.25 -1.37
C PRO A 222 -17.94 0.94 -1.15
N THR A 223 -19.17 0.86 -1.65
CA THR A 223 -20.11 2.00 -1.69
C THR A 223 -20.49 2.55 -0.31
N GLN A 224 -20.29 1.76 0.75
CA GLN A 224 -20.49 2.18 2.13
C GLN A 224 -19.35 3.06 2.66
N PHE A 225 -18.17 3.03 2.03
CA PHE A 225 -16.99 3.80 2.43
C PHE A 225 -16.79 4.99 1.50
N ARG A 226 -16.24 6.08 2.06
CA ARG A 226 -15.76 7.21 1.25
C ARG A 226 -14.35 6.93 0.74
N THR A 227 -14.03 7.50 -0.40
CA THR A 227 -12.66 7.50 -0.93
C THR A 227 -11.87 8.66 -0.33
N TYR A 228 -10.67 8.35 0.14
CA TYR A 228 -9.60 9.31 0.42
C TYR A 228 -8.71 9.44 -0.79
N SER A 229 -8.41 10.67 -1.21
CA SER A 229 -7.51 10.96 -2.32
C SER A 229 -6.72 12.23 -2.02
N GLU A 230 -5.89 12.17 -0.98
CA GLU A 230 -5.10 13.32 -0.51
C GLU A 230 -3.63 12.92 -0.39
N ASN A 231 -2.72 13.86 -0.65
CA ASN A 231 -1.27 13.66 -0.50
C ASN A 231 -0.70 12.43 -1.24
N GLY A 232 -1.31 12.05 -2.36
CA GLY A 232 -0.92 10.87 -3.14
C GLY A 232 -1.36 9.52 -2.56
N VAL A 233 -2.22 9.54 -1.53
CA VAL A 233 -2.76 8.34 -0.87
C VAL A 233 -4.18 8.10 -1.36
N LEU A 234 -4.42 6.88 -1.85
CA LEU A 234 -5.75 6.37 -2.13
C LEU A 234 -6.12 5.35 -1.05
N ALA A 235 -7.25 5.56 -0.38
CA ALA A 235 -7.71 4.71 0.73
C ALA A 235 -9.24 4.83 0.92
N CYS A 236 -9.81 4.00 1.80
CA CYS A 236 -11.25 3.99 2.09
C CYS A 236 -11.52 4.23 3.58
N GLY A 237 -12.44 5.12 3.92
CA GLY A 237 -12.88 5.24 5.32
C GLY A 237 -14.33 5.64 5.48
N ARG A 238 -14.69 6.17 6.64
CA ARG A 238 -16.10 6.36 7.01
C ARG A 238 -16.72 7.53 6.23
N PRO A 239 -18.01 7.48 5.87
CA PRO A 239 -18.73 8.68 5.42
C PRO A 239 -18.51 9.84 6.40
N VAL A 240 -18.41 11.06 5.88
CA VAL A 240 -18.17 12.25 6.71
C VAL A 240 -19.28 12.41 7.75
N THR A 241 -18.89 12.53 9.01
CA THR A 241 -19.81 12.68 10.14
C THR A 241 -19.21 13.60 11.20
N ASN A 242 -20.09 14.33 11.92
CA ASN A 242 -19.72 15.18 13.05
C ASN A 242 -19.80 14.44 14.40
N SER A 243 -20.11 13.15 14.39
CA SER A 243 -20.24 12.30 15.58
C SER A 243 -19.61 10.93 15.36
N GLY A 244 -19.34 10.22 16.46
CA GLY A 244 -18.97 8.82 16.45
C GLY A 244 -19.91 7.96 15.63
N SER A 245 -19.35 7.00 14.90
CA SER A 245 -20.11 6.11 14.02
C SER A 245 -19.35 4.84 13.70
N CYS A 246 -20.11 3.82 13.33
CA CYS A 246 -19.61 2.61 12.71
C CYS A 246 -20.30 2.39 11.37
N VAL A 247 -19.51 2.21 10.32
CA VAL A 247 -20.00 1.81 9.00
C VAL A 247 -19.44 0.44 8.63
N GLY A 248 -20.29 -0.42 8.09
CA GLY A 248 -19.94 -1.82 7.85
C GLY A 248 -20.16 -2.27 6.41
N ILE A 249 -19.33 -3.21 5.98
CA ILE A 249 -19.55 -4.02 4.78
C ILE A 249 -19.67 -5.48 5.16
N THR A 250 -20.52 -6.21 4.43
CA THR A 250 -20.76 -7.63 4.66
C THR A 250 -20.20 -8.44 3.52
N PHE A 251 -19.38 -9.43 3.86
CA PHE A 251 -18.83 -10.42 2.95
C PHE A 251 -19.65 -11.69 3.04
N PRO A 252 -20.41 -12.02 1.97
CA PRO A 252 -21.27 -13.18 2.01
C PRO A 252 -20.42 -14.45 2.02
N SER A 253 -20.63 -15.30 3.02
CA SER A 253 -20.01 -16.63 3.11
C SER A 253 -20.43 -17.51 1.93
N ARG A 254 -21.62 -17.23 1.36
CA ARG A 254 -22.14 -17.90 0.17
C ARG A 254 -22.27 -19.42 0.43
N ASP A 255 -22.88 -19.74 1.57
CA ASP A 255 -23.22 -21.09 2.03
C ASP A 255 -22.03 -22.03 2.28
N ILE A 256 -20.81 -21.49 2.33
CA ILE A 256 -19.65 -22.26 2.79
C ILE A 256 -19.75 -22.41 4.30
N LYS A 257 -19.59 -23.65 4.74
CA LYS A 257 -19.33 -23.96 6.13
C LYS A 257 -17.83 -23.76 6.41
N TYR A 258 -17.48 -22.85 7.30
CA TYR A 258 -16.10 -22.57 7.70
C TYR A 258 -15.96 -22.58 9.22
N SER A 259 -14.76 -22.86 9.73
CA SER A 259 -14.43 -22.85 11.16
C SER A 259 -13.19 -22.02 11.49
N GLN A 260 -12.51 -21.56 10.44
CA GLN A 260 -11.27 -20.81 10.54
C GLN A 260 -11.36 -19.55 9.66
N VAL A 261 -10.80 -18.47 10.16
CA VAL A 261 -10.65 -17.20 9.44
C VAL A 261 -9.19 -16.79 9.49
N CYS A 262 -8.66 -16.41 8.35
CA CYS A 262 -7.34 -15.82 8.21
C CYS A 262 -7.50 -14.53 7.43
N GLY A 263 -6.81 -13.47 7.83
CA GLY A 263 -6.85 -12.24 7.04
C GLY A 263 -5.77 -11.25 7.42
N LYS A 264 -5.65 -10.21 6.61
CA LYS A 264 -4.84 -9.03 6.89
C LYS A 264 -5.65 -7.80 6.56
N VAL A 265 -5.38 -6.71 7.28
CA VAL A 265 -5.90 -5.39 6.95
C VAL A 265 -4.80 -4.40 7.25
N ILE A 266 -4.47 -3.54 6.29
CA ILE A 266 -3.53 -2.44 6.47
C ILE A 266 -4.28 -1.15 6.21
N GLY A 267 -4.05 -0.16 7.06
CA GLY A 267 -4.66 1.16 6.94
C GLY A 267 -3.70 2.26 7.35
N TYR A 268 -4.25 3.44 7.55
CA TYR A 268 -3.56 4.61 8.04
C TYR A 268 -4.38 5.23 9.15
N GLN A 269 -3.68 5.77 10.15
CA GLN A 269 -4.29 6.67 11.11
C GLN A 269 -4.65 7.96 10.37
N ASP A 270 -5.90 8.40 10.48
CA ASP A 270 -6.32 9.74 10.10
C ASP A 270 -6.78 10.48 11.35
N GLN A 271 -6.29 11.70 11.51
CA GLN A 271 -6.56 12.51 12.68
C GLN A 271 -6.01 11.90 14.00
N SER A 272 -6.69 12.16 15.11
CA SER A 272 -6.28 11.85 16.48
C SER A 272 -7.09 10.72 17.10
N THR A 273 -7.05 9.53 16.49
CA THR A 273 -7.70 8.32 17.03
C THR A 273 -7.27 8.01 18.46
N ASN A 274 -8.17 7.52 19.30
CA ASN A 274 -7.97 7.25 20.73
C ASN A 274 -7.71 5.77 21.05
N GLY A 275 -7.59 4.90 20.04
CA GLY A 275 -7.34 3.47 20.23
C GLY A 275 -8.49 2.77 20.93
N ALA A 276 -8.19 2.04 22.02
CA ALA A 276 -9.20 1.43 22.87
C ALA A 276 -9.70 2.40 23.98
N ALA A 277 -9.24 3.66 23.96
CA ALA A 277 -9.72 4.69 24.88
C ALA A 277 -11.04 5.32 24.47
N ALA A 278 -11.58 4.94 23.31
CA ALA A 278 -12.78 5.47 22.67
C ALA A 278 -13.77 6.02 23.71
N HIS A 279 -13.69 7.33 23.92
CA HIS A 279 -14.15 8.10 25.08
C HIS A 279 -15.63 7.93 25.38
N TYR A 280 -16.45 7.69 24.36
CA TYR A 280 -17.91 7.66 24.44
C TYR A 280 -18.54 6.33 24.04
N ALA A 281 -17.71 5.36 23.68
CA ALA A 281 -18.21 4.10 23.17
C ALA A 281 -18.67 3.19 24.30
N ASN A 282 -19.95 2.81 24.24
CA ASN A 282 -20.45 1.65 24.98
C ASN A 282 -19.50 0.45 24.71
N THR A 283 -19.22 -0.37 25.71
CA THR A 283 -18.39 -1.57 25.58
C THR A 283 -19.14 -2.73 24.92
N ASP A 284 -20.19 -2.44 24.15
CA ASP A 284 -21.02 -3.40 23.42
C ASP A 284 -20.42 -3.67 22.02
N ILE A 285 -20.65 -4.88 21.50
CA ILE A 285 -20.12 -5.27 20.18
C ILE A 285 -20.74 -4.47 19.02
N ASN A 286 -21.89 -3.82 19.25
CA ASN A 286 -22.59 -3.02 18.24
C ASN A 286 -22.17 -1.54 18.24
N SER A 287 -21.47 -1.05 19.26
CA SER A 287 -20.96 0.33 19.33
C SER A 287 -19.54 0.47 18.75
N ALA A 288 -19.04 1.72 18.70
CA ALA A 288 -17.68 2.05 18.30
C ALA A 288 -16.67 1.80 19.43
N TYR A 289 -16.65 0.59 20.00
CA TYR A 289 -15.87 0.25 21.20
C TYR A 289 -14.34 0.37 21.04
N ILE A 290 -13.87 0.69 19.84
CA ILE A 290 -12.50 1.01 19.45
C ILE A 290 -12.55 2.04 18.31
N ASP A 291 -11.45 2.77 18.15
CA ASP A 291 -11.10 3.42 16.89
C ASP A 291 -10.36 2.45 15.98
N GLY A 292 -10.95 2.15 14.83
CA GLY A 292 -10.41 1.22 13.85
C GLY A 292 -11.45 0.23 13.35
N ILE A 293 -11.05 -1.03 13.17
CA ILE A 293 -11.82 -2.04 12.44
C ILE A 293 -12.24 -3.17 13.35
N SER A 294 -13.53 -3.49 13.35
CA SER A 294 -14.11 -4.64 14.03
C SER A 294 -14.60 -5.67 13.01
N LEU A 295 -13.98 -6.85 13.01
CA LEU A 295 -14.44 -8.02 12.24
C LEU A 295 -15.36 -8.89 13.10
N THR A 296 -16.56 -9.16 12.60
CA THR A 296 -17.56 -9.98 13.30
C THR A 296 -18.26 -10.97 12.36
N HIS A 297 -19.00 -11.91 12.92
CA HIS A 297 -19.92 -12.76 12.16
C HIS A 297 -21.20 -13.04 12.95
N GLY A 298 -22.25 -13.46 12.24
CA GLY A 298 -23.50 -13.95 12.81
C GLY A 298 -24.44 -12.85 13.32
N ASN A 299 -25.65 -13.30 13.70
CA ASN A 299 -26.67 -12.45 14.32
C ASN A 299 -27.32 -13.21 15.50
N PRO A 300 -27.05 -12.85 16.77
CA PRO A 300 -26.27 -11.68 17.22
C PRO A 300 -24.79 -11.75 16.84
N ARG A 301 -24.15 -10.57 16.73
CA ARG A 301 -22.74 -10.44 16.36
C ARG A 301 -21.84 -11.20 17.31
N LYS A 302 -20.82 -11.85 16.74
CA LYS A 302 -19.72 -12.53 17.44
C LYS A 302 -18.40 -12.01 16.92
N HIS A 303 -17.45 -11.79 17.83
CA HIS A 303 -16.16 -11.19 17.51
C HIS A 303 -15.21 -12.17 16.80
N ILE A 304 -14.52 -11.68 15.76
CA ILE A 304 -13.44 -12.37 15.07
C ILE A 304 -12.10 -11.74 15.42
N TRP A 305 -11.97 -10.44 15.15
CA TRP A 305 -10.72 -9.68 15.33
C TRP A 305 -10.99 -8.18 15.42
N SER A 306 -10.13 -7.47 16.15
CA SER A 306 -10.12 -5.99 16.22
C SER A 306 -8.79 -5.44 15.71
N LEU A 307 -8.81 -4.44 14.84
CA LEU A 307 -7.62 -3.70 14.43
C LEU A 307 -7.76 -2.26 14.93
N ILE A 308 -6.93 -1.88 15.88
CA ILE A 308 -7.11 -0.68 16.70
C ILE A 308 -6.09 0.37 16.27
N SER A 309 -6.54 1.58 15.96
CA SER A 309 -5.70 2.74 15.62
C SER A 309 -5.42 3.54 16.89
N GLY A 310 -4.19 3.50 17.39
CA GLY A 310 -3.78 4.25 18.57
C GLY A 310 -3.62 5.75 18.32
N TYR A 311 -3.41 6.52 19.39
CA TYR A 311 -3.23 7.97 19.33
C TYR A 311 -1.81 8.38 18.95
N SER A 312 -0.81 7.78 19.61
CA SER A 312 0.61 8.02 19.38
C SER A 312 1.45 6.80 19.74
N GLY A 313 2.39 6.45 18.86
CA GLY A 313 3.32 5.35 19.08
C GLY A 313 4.48 5.66 20.04
N ILE A 314 4.67 6.93 20.43
CA ILE A 314 5.76 7.35 21.34
C ILE A 314 5.29 7.99 22.64
N ALA A 315 3.99 8.27 22.77
CA ALA A 315 3.40 8.93 23.93
C ALA A 315 2.20 8.14 24.45
N PHE A 316 1.02 8.76 24.51
CA PHE A 316 -0.21 8.03 24.83
C PHE A 316 -0.68 7.28 23.58
N SER A 317 -0.71 5.94 23.61
CA SER A 317 -1.23 5.18 22.46
C SER A 317 -2.71 4.86 22.57
N GLY A 318 -3.24 4.67 23.78
CA GLY A 318 -4.57 4.07 23.94
C GLY A 318 -4.61 2.60 23.52
N CYS A 319 -3.46 1.99 23.19
CA CYS A 319 -3.38 0.59 22.81
C CYS A 319 -3.43 -0.33 24.04
N PRO A 320 -4.16 -1.45 24.00
CA PRO A 320 -4.24 -2.38 25.15
C PRO A 320 -2.91 -3.06 25.50
N CYS A 321 -2.04 -3.22 24.51
CA CYS A 321 -0.69 -3.77 24.64
C CYS A 321 0.39 -2.70 24.82
N GLY A 322 0.01 -1.42 24.90
CA GLY A 322 0.95 -0.30 25.01
C GLY A 322 1.58 -0.21 26.40
N SER A 323 2.79 0.37 26.49
CA SER A 323 3.49 0.55 27.76
C SER A 323 3.08 1.82 28.51
N ASN A 324 2.45 2.78 27.84
CA ASN A 324 2.06 4.07 28.41
C ASN A 324 0.56 4.30 28.32
N ASN A 325 -0.11 4.32 29.48
CA ASN A 325 -1.57 4.44 29.65
C ASN A 325 -2.37 3.45 28.76
N PRO A 326 -2.13 2.13 28.88
CA PRO A 326 -2.87 1.12 28.13
C PRO A 326 -4.36 1.16 28.48
N LYS A 327 -5.21 0.94 27.48
CA LYS A 327 -6.66 0.89 27.64
C LYS A 327 -7.19 -0.51 27.37
N SER A 328 -8.05 -0.99 28.25
CA SER A 328 -8.64 -2.31 28.14
C SER A 328 -9.66 -2.37 27.00
N VAL A 329 -9.68 -3.48 26.27
CA VAL A 329 -10.78 -3.82 25.36
C VAL A 329 -11.91 -4.56 26.10
N PRO A 330 -13.13 -4.56 25.57
CA PRO A 330 -14.21 -5.42 26.07
C PRO A 330 -13.82 -6.90 26.11
N SER A 331 -14.40 -7.65 27.04
CA SER A 331 -14.06 -9.06 27.29
C SER A 331 -14.24 -9.97 26.06
N PHE A 332 -15.18 -9.65 25.17
CA PHE A 332 -15.42 -10.43 23.94
C PHE A 332 -14.25 -10.35 22.95
N VAL A 333 -13.41 -9.32 23.01
CA VAL A 333 -12.22 -9.16 22.16
C VAL A 333 -11.12 -10.13 22.61
N GLY A 334 -10.91 -10.21 23.92
CA GLY A 334 -9.83 -10.99 24.52
C GLY A 334 -8.47 -10.61 23.94
N SER A 335 -7.71 -11.61 23.47
CA SER A 335 -6.40 -11.41 22.84
C SER A 335 -6.44 -11.21 21.32
N HIS A 336 -7.62 -11.17 20.69
CA HIS A 336 -7.80 -11.17 19.23
C HIS A 336 -7.81 -9.76 18.66
N TYR A 337 -6.71 -9.03 18.86
CA TYR A 337 -6.57 -7.68 18.33
C TYR A 337 -5.15 -7.37 17.86
N TYR A 338 -5.04 -6.39 16.96
CA TYR A 338 -3.81 -5.63 16.72
C TYR A 338 -4.04 -4.17 17.12
N CYS A 339 -2.98 -3.49 17.55
CA CYS A 339 -3.04 -2.08 17.87
C CYS A 339 -1.71 -1.42 17.50
N GLU A 340 -1.81 -0.27 16.84
CA GLU A 340 -0.66 0.49 16.34
C GLU A 340 -1.11 1.93 16.07
N ALA A 341 -0.19 2.88 16.17
CA ALA A 341 -0.42 4.29 15.85
C ALA A 341 0.61 4.76 14.81
N GLY A 342 0.12 5.42 13.75
CA GLY A 342 0.98 6.00 12.72
C GLY A 342 1.60 7.34 13.13
N CYS A 343 1.07 7.97 14.18
CA CYS A 343 1.63 9.20 14.75
C CYS A 343 2.82 8.90 15.67
N HIS A 344 4.00 9.45 15.36
CA HIS A 344 5.18 9.41 16.23
C HIS A 344 5.51 10.78 16.84
N ASN A 345 4.49 11.52 17.24
CA ASN A 345 4.62 12.76 18.00
C ASN A 345 3.94 12.62 19.37
N ASN A 346 4.23 13.52 20.30
CA ASN A 346 3.58 13.52 21.61
C ASN A 346 2.06 13.75 21.55
N TRP A 347 1.58 14.36 20.45
CA TRP A 347 0.18 14.67 20.21
C TRP A 347 -0.21 14.30 18.78
N GLY A 348 -1.31 13.58 18.62
CA GLY A 348 -2.02 13.40 17.36
C GLY A 348 -2.64 14.72 16.90
N SER A 349 -2.64 14.95 15.59
CA SER A 349 -3.17 16.16 14.97
C SER A 349 -4.54 15.88 14.37
N CYS A 350 -5.53 16.74 14.64
CA CYS A 350 -6.90 16.60 14.12
C CYS A 350 -7.06 17.05 12.65
N ASN A 351 -5.96 17.26 11.90
CA ASN A 351 -6.00 17.52 10.45
C ASN A 351 -4.84 16.85 9.71
N THR A 352 -4.56 15.58 10.01
CA THR A 352 -3.38 14.89 9.48
C THR A 352 -3.65 13.40 9.25
N LEU A 353 -3.48 12.99 8.01
CA LEU A 353 -3.29 11.59 7.65
C LEU A 353 -1.82 11.22 7.87
N TYR A 354 -1.56 10.04 8.44
CA TYR A 354 -0.22 9.53 8.71
C TYR A 354 0.15 8.38 7.74
N PRO A 355 0.48 8.66 6.46
CA PRO A 355 0.72 7.59 5.48
C PRO A 355 2.14 7.02 5.50
N SER A 356 3.07 7.68 6.21
CA SER A 356 4.46 7.22 6.32
C SER A 356 4.62 5.98 7.19
N ASP A 357 3.65 5.72 8.06
CA ASP A 357 3.62 4.59 8.98
C ASP A 357 2.26 3.87 8.90
N PRO A 358 2.11 2.89 7.98
CA PRO A 358 0.88 2.13 7.82
C PRO A 358 0.53 1.32 9.08
N LEU A 359 -0.74 1.36 9.47
CA LEU A 359 -1.22 0.62 10.62
C LEU A 359 -1.32 -0.89 10.35
N TRP A 360 -1.02 -1.64 11.40
CA TRP A 360 -1.17 -3.09 11.54
C TRP A 360 -0.27 -3.91 10.61
N ASP A 361 0.86 -3.32 10.20
CA ASP A 361 1.89 -3.98 9.40
C ASP A 361 3.06 -4.49 10.24
N GLY A 362 3.13 -4.09 11.52
CA GLY A 362 4.14 -4.51 12.49
C GLY A 362 5.50 -3.84 12.29
N LYS A 363 5.53 -2.72 11.57
CA LYS A 363 6.71 -1.92 11.28
C LYS A 363 6.47 -0.49 11.73
N GLY A 364 7.55 0.29 11.88
CA GLY A 364 7.47 1.69 12.30
C GLY A 364 7.00 1.93 13.75
N CYS A 365 6.49 0.91 14.43
CA CYS A 365 6.16 0.86 15.85
C CYS A 365 7.01 1.74 16.75
N GLY A 366 6.36 2.72 17.38
CA GLY A 366 7.02 3.57 18.34
C GLY A 366 7.33 2.85 19.67
N SER A 367 8.04 3.56 20.54
CA SER A 367 8.55 3.03 21.81
C SER A 367 7.44 2.60 22.79
N THR A 368 6.22 3.11 22.65
CA THR A 368 5.10 2.75 23.53
C THR A 368 4.27 1.58 23.01
N GLU A 369 4.52 1.12 21.78
CA GLU A 369 3.74 0.07 21.11
C GLU A 369 4.61 -1.14 20.71
N THR A 370 5.87 -1.19 21.18
CA THR A 370 6.81 -2.27 20.85
C THR A 370 6.22 -3.67 21.11
N THR A 371 5.50 -3.87 22.23
CA THR A 371 4.85 -5.15 22.54
C THR A 371 3.67 -5.45 21.62
N CYS A 372 2.98 -4.43 21.12
CA CYS A 372 1.88 -4.60 20.18
C CYS A 372 2.35 -5.17 18.84
N CYS A 373 3.53 -4.74 18.39
CA CYS A 373 4.10 -5.15 17.11
C CYS A 373 4.85 -6.49 17.13
N GLN A 374 5.17 -7.03 18.30
CA GLN A 374 5.93 -8.27 18.44
C GLN A 374 5.10 -9.56 18.21
N ARG A 375 3.95 -9.46 17.55
CA ARG A 375 3.10 -10.63 17.30
C ARG A 375 3.54 -11.38 16.04
N THR A 376 3.67 -12.69 16.17
CA THR A 376 4.32 -13.57 15.18
C THR A 376 3.63 -13.66 13.83
N LEU A 377 2.35 -13.28 13.72
CA LEU A 377 1.59 -13.40 12.48
C LEU A 377 1.37 -12.06 11.75
N ILE A 378 1.63 -10.90 12.39
CA ILE A 378 1.43 -9.58 11.75
C ILE A 378 2.16 -9.55 10.39
N PRO A 379 1.51 -9.10 9.30
CA PRO A 379 0.20 -8.41 9.22
C PRO A 379 -1.04 -9.31 9.21
N TRP A 380 -0.86 -10.63 9.23
CA TRP A 380 -1.94 -11.59 9.19
C TRP A 380 -2.49 -11.90 10.59
N PHE A 381 -3.79 -12.13 10.72
CA PHE A 381 -4.42 -12.66 11.92
C PHE A 381 -5.07 -14.01 11.64
N TYR A 382 -5.16 -14.85 12.66
CA TYR A 382 -5.79 -16.16 12.58
C TYR A 382 -6.80 -16.35 13.71
N ARG A 383 -8.00 -16.81 13.36
CA ARG A 383 -9.06 -17.15 14.29
C ARG A 383 -9.62 -18.54 13.98
N SER A 384 -9.77 -19.36 15.02
CA SER A 384 -10.50 -20.63 14.95
C SER A 384 -11.61 -20.63 16.00
N PHE A 385 -12.81 -21.06 15.61
CA PHE A 385 -13.99 -20.99 16.48
C PHE A 385 -14.24 -22.27 17.27
N GLY A 386 -13.61 -23.40 16.91
CA GLY A 386 -13.91 -24.73 17.49
C GLY A 386 -15.26 -25.31 17.05
N TYR A 387 -16.06 -24.56 16.28
CA TYR A 387 -17.26 -24.99 15.59
C TYR A 387 -17.25 -24.44 14.17
N SER A 388 -18.10 -24.97 13.29
CA SER A 388 -18.27 -24.39 11.96
C SER A 388 -19.56 -23.55 11.87
N THR A 389 -19.52 -22.53 11.03
CA THR A 389 -20.65 -21.65 10.73
C THR A 389 -20.75 -21.37 9.23
N THR A 390 -21.90 -20.89 8.79
CA THR A 390 -22.14 -20.32 7.46
C THR A 390 -22.41 -18.81 7.56
N ASP A 391 -22.17 -18.20 8.71
CA ASP A 391 -22.42 -16.76 8.92
C ASP A 391 -21.62 -15.92 7.93
N ASN A 392 -22.21 -14.84 7.44
CA ASN A 392 -21.46 -13.81 6.73
C ASN A 392 -20.45 -13.15 7.69
N ILE A 393 -19.31 -12.73 7.14
CA ILE A 393 -18.33 -11.94 7.88
C ILE A 393 -18.64 -10.46 7.62
N GLU A 394 -18.71 -9.66 8.68
CA GLU A 394 -18.90 -8.22 8.61
C GLU A 394 -17.60 -7.52 9.04
N MET A 395 -17.17 -6.54 8.24
CA MET A 395 -16.11 -5.62 8.60
C MET A 395 -16.70 -4.25 8.87
N ARG A 396 -16.55 -3.75 10.10
CA ARG A 396 -17.02 -2.43 10.52
C ARG A 396 -15.84 -1.52 10.80
N LEU A 397 -15.85 -0.35 10.19
CA LEU A 397 -14.94 0.74 10.55
C LEU A 397 -15.67 1.67 11.52
N CYS A 398 -15.10 1.81 12.71
CA CYS A 398 -15.69 2.47 13.87
C CYS A 398 -14.70 3.49 14.44
N CYS A 399 -15.19 4.66 14.79
CA CYS A 399 -14.53 5.57 15.74
C CYS A 399 -15.60 6.26 16.57
N ASP A 400 -15.28 6.67 17.79
CA ASP A 400 -16.27 7.23 18.71
C ASP A 400 -16.47 8.75 18.58
N GLU A 401 -15.64 9.41 17.77
CA GLU A 401 -15.84 10.79 17.36
C GLU A 401 -16.07 10.97 15.84
N GLY A 402 -16.35 12.22 15.47
CA GLY A 402 -16.54 12.64 14.08
C GLY A 402 -15.27 12.50 13.25
N THR A 403 -15.42 12.38 11.93
CA THR A 403 -14.29 12.16 10.99
C THR A 403 -13.32 13.34 10.91
N ASN A 404 -13.68 14.49 11.47
CA ASN A 404 -12.81 15.66 11.62
C ASN A 404 -11.92 15.60 12.87
N ASN A 405 -12.07 14.58 13.72
CA ASN A 405 -11.23 14.35 14.89
C ASN A 405 -10.61 12.96 14.92
N GLU A 406 -11.33 11.94 14.48
CA GLU A 406 -10.86 10.55 14.46
C GLU A 406 -11.33 9.88 13.19
N ASP A 407 -10.43 9.32 12.40
CA ASP A 407 -10.83 8.40 11.34
C ASP A 407 -9.71 7.40 11.03
N VAL A 408 -10.04 6.39 10.24
CA VAL A 408 -9.06 5.42 9.79
C VAL A 408 -9.27 5.16 8.30
N ALA A 409 -8.17 5.19 7.56
CA ALA A 409 -8.19 5.04 6.11
C ALA A 409 -7.63 3.67 5.72
N ILE A 410 -8.49 2.77 5.27
CA ILE A 410 -8.17 1.40 4.83
C ILE A 410 -7.45 1.45 3.49
N ARG A 411 -6.24 0.86 3.43
CA ARG A 411 -5.45 0.75 2.21
C ARG A 411 -5.68 -0.60 1.51
N GLU A 412 -5.63 -1.68 2.28
CA GLU A 412 -5.81 -3.03 1.75
C GLU A 412 -6.42 -3.96 2.80
N TYR A 413 -7.14 -4.96 2.32
CA TYR A 413 -7.46 -6.13 3.12
C TYR A 413 -7.53 -7.37 2.26
N GLU A 414 -7.27 -8.52 2.88
CA GLU A 414 -7.61 -9.82 2.33
C GLU A 414 -8.17 -10.70 3.44
N ILE A 415 -9.34 -11.29 3.21
CA ILE A 415 -10.01 -12.15 4.18
C ILE A 415 -10.31 -13.51 3.55
N TYR A 416 -9.92 -14.57 4.25
CA TYR A 416 -10.02 -15.95 3.85
C TYR A 416 -10.76 -16.77 4.90
N VAL A 417 -11.48 -17.79 4.44
CA VAL A 417 -12.15 -18.78 5.30
C VAL A 417 -11.76 -20.18 4.91
N LYS A 418 -11.78 -21.08 5.90
CA LYS A 418 -11.53 -22.51 5.72
C LYS A 418 -12.46 -23.35 6.60
#